data_AF-A0A9P9DSS7-F1
#
_entry.id   AF-A0A9P9DSS7-F1
#
_cell.length_a   1.000
_cell.length_b   1.000
_cell.length_c   1.000
_cell.angle_alpha   90.00
_cell.angle_beta   90.00
_cell.angle_gamma   90.00
#
_symmetry.space_group_name_H-M   'P 1'
#
loop_
_entity.id
_entity.type
_entity.pdbx_description
1 polymer ?
#
loop_
_entity_poly.entity_id
_entity_poly.type
_entity_poly.pdbx_seq_one_letter_code
_entity_poly.pdbx_strand_id
1 'polypeptide(L)'
;MPGVILVTRKQRHKLGPCLWRMRYICYLFGTLVVTLVAILVWSLPLWVVFLPAEVFVLVDGLYLSSALNKVPDGRLSKENQWHTEADDCFKPYTLVMKNGESKLALTLRWGGGLLSSVSGFGIFFNKTGVLTPRVFTYFASKLGAFADVSVFFHLYPAETPSVSDEERYHISRSASIPGCYRLVVRHGFMDEVVSLDLGVLIYEQVRKFVVHQVAAKSVEAGLR
;
A
#
# COMPACT_ATOMS: atom_id res chain seq x y z
N MET A 1 -1.42 -29.97 1.11
CA MET A 1 -1.44 -28.54 1.48
C MET A 1 -1.68 -27.74 0.20
N PRO A 2 -2.90 -27.24 -0.07
CA PRO A 2 -3.08 -26.32 -1.19
C PRO A 2 -2.22 -25.08 -0.94
N GLY A 3 -1.45 -24.66 -1.94
CA GLY A 3 -0.45 -23.61 -1.80
C GLY A 3 -1.05 -22.28 -1.33
N VAL A 4 -0.54 -21.73 -0.25
CA VAL A 4 -0.84 -20.38 0.20
C VAL A 4 0.09 -19.44 -0.56
N ILE A 5 -0.48 -18.57 -1.41
CA ILE A 5 0.29 -17.54 -2.14
C ILE A 5 0.14 -16.23 -1.36
N LEU A 6 1.13 -15.95 -0.51
CA LEU A 6 1.22 -14.68 0.19
C LEU A 6 1.80 -13.62 -0.76
N VAL A 7 0.94 -12.80 -1.37
CA VAL A 7 1.39 -11.69 -2.24
C VAL A 7 1.55 -10.45 -1.39
N THR A 8 2.71 -10.33 -0.73
CA THR A 8 3.09 -9.06 -0.11
C THR A 8 3.78 -8.18 -1.14
N ARG A 9 3.25 -6.97 -1.36
CA ARG A 9 4.07 -5.92 -1.96
C ARG A 9 4.86 -5.31 -0.81
N LYS A 10 6.18 -5.50 -0.79
CA LYS A 10 7.08 -4.68 0.03
C LYS A 10 6.94 -3.23 -0.44
N GLN A 11 5.99 -2.51 0.16
CA GLN A 11 5.85 -1.07 0.01
C GLN A 11 7.06 -0.46 0.69
N ARG A 12 8.18 -0.37 -0.03
CA ARG A 12 9.25 0.55 0.34
C ARG A 12 8.56 1.90 0.47
N HIS A 13 8.48 2.43 1.70
CA HIS A 13 7.97 3.77 1.94
C HIS A 13 8.60 4.67 0.87
N LYS A 14 7.76 5.30 0.04
CA LYS A 14 8.22 6.35 -0.89
C LYS A 14 8.72 7.60 -0.14
N LEU A 15 9.13 7.47 1.13
CA LEU A 15 10.01 8.43 1.79
C LEU A 15 11.41 8.41 1.17
N GLY A 16 11.81 7.32 0.50
CA GLY A 16 13.13 7.22 -0.17
C GLY A 16 13.45 8.36 -1.15
N PRO A 17 12.50 8.96 -1.89
CA PRO A 17 12.81 10.17 -2.65
C PRO A 17 12.59 11.48 -1.87
N CYS A 18 11.74 11.53 -0.84
CA CYS A 18 11.47 12.77 -0.08
C CYS A 18 12.52 13.06 1.00
N LEU A 19 13.04 12.03 1.67
CA LEU A 19 14.05 12.14 2.71
C LEU A 19 15.38 12.67 2.14
N TRP A 20 15.74 12.22 0.94
CA TRP A 20 16.98 12.63 0.27
C TRP A 20 16.82 14.04 -0.28
N ARG A 21 15.66 14.38 -0.87
CA ARG A 21 15.35 15.74 -1.34
C ARG A 21 15.40 16.78 -0.22
N MET A 22 14.83 16.48 0.95
CA MET A 22 14.90 17.40 2.10
C MET A 22 16.33 17.54 2.63
N ARG A 23 17.09 16.45 2.61
CA ARG A 23 18.49 16.43 3.05
C ARG A 23 19.40 17.31 2.18
N TYR A 24 19.20 17.37 0.87
CA TYR A 24 19.96 18.27 -0.01
C TYR A 24 19.61 19.76 0.21
N ILE A 25 18.34 20.09 0.49
CA ILE A 25 17.93 21.46 0.83
C ILE A 25 18.63 21.92 2.12
N CYS A 26 18.73 21.04 3.13
CA CYS A 26 19.48 21.33 4.35
C CYS A 26 20.97 21.57 4.10
N TYR A 27 21.60 20.81 3.21
CA TYR A 27 23.02 21.01 2.88
C TYR A 27 23.27 22.33 2.14
N LEU A 28 22.46 22.66 1.13
CA LEU A 28 22.57 23.94 0.42
C LEU A 28 22.41 25.13 1.36
N PHE A 29 21.41 25.08 2.26
CA PHE A 29 21.19 26.12 3.25
C PHE A 29 22.37 26.23 4.22
N GLY A 30 22.92 25.10 4.66
CA GLY A 30 24.13 25.06 5.49
C GLY A 30 25.33 25.73 4.80
N THR A 31 25.58 25.41 3.53
CA THR A 31 26.67 26.01 2.74
C THR A 31 26.52 27.52 2.62
N LEU A 32 25.31 28.03 2.38
CA LEU A 32 25.03 29.48 2.31
C LEU A 32 25.24 30.19 3.64
N VAL A 33 24.76 29.61 4.75
CA VAL A 33 24.93 30.17 6.10
C VAL A 33 26.40 30.19 6.51
N VAL A 34 27.15 29.10 6.28
CA VAL A 34 28.59 29.05 6.60
C VAL A 34 29.39 30.05 5.77
N THR A 35 29.04 30.22 4.49
CA THR A 35 29.65 31.23 3.61
C THR A 35 29.37 32.65 4.13
N LEU A 36 28.13 32.93 4.55
CA LEU A 36 27.76 34.22 5.13
C LEU A 36 28.50 34.50 6.46
N VAL A 37 28.61 33.50 7.32
CA VAL A 37 29.36 33.59 8.59
C VAL A 37 30.85 33.84 8.34
N ALA A 38 31.45 33.18 7.35
CA ALA A 38 32.86 33.37 7.01
C ALA A 38 33.17 34.81 6.53
N ILE A 39 32.21 35.46 5.85
CA ILE A 39 32.35 36.84 5.37
C ILE A 39 32.03 37.85 6.49
N LEU A 40 30.91 37.67 7.20
CA LEU A 40 30.42 38.65 8.17
C LEU A 40 31.06 38.54 9.55
N VAL A 41 31.31 37.33 10.03
CA VAL A 41 31.80 37.08 11.41
C VAL A 41 33.32 36.92 11.43
N TRP A 42 33.88 36.19 10.46
CA TRP A 42 35.32 35.94 10.39
C TRP A 42 36.09 36.93 9.52
N SER A 43 35.38 37.82 8.82
CA SER A 43 35.98 38.88 7.98
C SER A 43 37.07 38.36 7.04
N LEU A 44 36.92 37.13 6.53
CA LEU A 44 37.87 36.54 5.61
C LEU A 44 37.79 37.26 4.25
N PRO A 45 38.93 37.46 3.57
CA PRO A 45 38.92 38.11 2.27
C PRO A 45 38.16 37.25 1.25
N LEU A 46 37.31 37.88 0.44
CA LEU A 46 36.34 37.24 -0.45
C LEU A 46 36.94 36.12 -1.30
N TRP A 47 38.15 36.29 -1.84
CA TRP A 47 38.79 35.29 -2.70
C TRP A 47 39.12 33.97 -1.98
N VAL A 48 39.38 33.99 -0.66
CA VAL A 48 39.64 32.79 0.14
C VAL A 48 38.37 31.99 0.39
N VAL A 49 37.23 32.68 0.54
CA VAL A 49 35.93 32.05 0.82
C VAL A 49 35.25 31.60 -0.47
N PHE A 50 35.40 32.38 -1.54
CA PHE A 50 34.68 32.19 -2.79
C PHE A 50 35.05 30.88 -3.50
N LEU A 51 36.34 30.57 -3.64
CA LEU A 51 36.81 29.35 -4.30
C LEU A 51 36.25 28.05 -3.68
N PRO A 52 36.32 27.82 -2.36
CA PRO A 52 35.71 26.64 -1.77
C PRO A 52 34.17 26.69 -1.80
N ALA A 53 33.56 27.86 -1.58
CA ALA A 53 32.10 27.98 -1.60
C ALA A 53 31.49 27.65 -2.97
N GLU A 54 32.11 28.07 -4.07
CA GLU A 54 31.66 27.74 -5.42
C GLU A 54 31.65 26.23 -5.68
N VAL A 55 32.68 25.51 -5.22
CA VAL A 55 32.74 24.05 -5.39
C VAL A 55 31.56 23.37 -4.69
N PHE A 56 31.23 23.76 -3.45
CA PHE A 56 30.11 23.17 -2.72
C PHE A 56 28.76 23.53 -3.34
N VAL A 57 28.56 24.80 -3.73
CA VAL A 57 27.32 25.26 -4.38
C VAL A 57 27.12 24.58 -5.74
N LEU A 58 28.19 24.37 -6.52
CA LEU A 58 28.11 23.68 -7.81
C LEU A 58 27.74 22.21 -7.65
N VAL A 59 28.35 21.51 -6.68
CA VAL A 59 28.00 20.12 -6.37
C VAL A 59 26.54 20.02 -5.92
N ASP A 60 26.12 20.84 -4.96
CA ASP A 60 24.74 20.86 -4.48
C ASP A 60 23.74 21.24 -5.59
N GLY A 61 24.10 22.20 -6.46
CA GLY A 61 23.31 22.62 -7.60
C GLY A 61 23.16 21.54 -8.67
N LEU A 62 24.23 20.79 -8.97
CA LEU A 62 24.20 19.63 -9.88
C LEU A 62 23.30 18.51 -9.34
N TYR A 63 23.40 18.23 -8.05
CA TYR A 63 22.53 17.26 -7.39
C TYR A 63 21.05 17.70 -7.40
N LEU A 64 20.79 18.98 -7.13
CA LEU A 64 19.44 19.55 -7.19
C LEU A 64 18.87 19.48 -8.63
N SER A 65 19.67 19.82 -9.63
CA SER A 65 19.30 19.75 -11.05
C SER A 65 18.96 18.32 -11.49
N SER A 66 19.76 17.32 -11.08
CA SER A 66 19.45 15.90 -11.32
C SER A 66 18.15 15.47 -10.64
N ALA A 67 17.87 15.98 -9.43
CA ALA A 67 16.65 15.68 -8.72
C ALA A 67 15.41 16.31 -9.38
N LEU A 68 15.54 17.51 -9.96
CA LEU A 68 14.47 18.20 -10.70
C LEU A 68 14.14 17.49 -12.01
N ASN A 69 15.15 17.00 -12.74
CA ASN A 69 14.96 16.22 -13.98
C ASN A 69 14.21 14.90 -13.78
N LYS A 70 14.15 14.39 -12.54
CA LYS A 70 13.40 13.16 -12.21
C LYS A 70 11.89 13.39 -12.05
N VAL A 71 11.41 14.63 -12.19
CA VAL A 71 9.99 14.96 -12.04
C VAL A 71 9.54 15.83 -13.23
N PRO A 72 9.09 15.22 -14.34
CA PRO A 72 8.67 15.97 -15.52
C PRO A 72 7.41 16.83 -15.28
N ASP A 73 6.51 16.41 -14.37
CA ASP A 73 5.15 16.96 -14.29
C ASP A 73 4.74 17.41 -12.87
N GLY A 74 5.47 18.35 -12.26
CA GLY A 74 4.98 19.05 -11.05
C GLY A 74 4.76 18.19 -9.79
N ARG A 75 5.27 16.96 -9.74
CA ARG A 75 5.13 16.01 -8.59
C ARG A 75 5.97 16.39 -7.36
N LEU A 76 6.33 17.67 -7.24
CA LEU A 76 6.99 18.22 -6.06
C LEU A 76 6.00 18.44 -4.92
N SER A 77 4.71 18.63 -5.22
CA SER A 77 3.69 18.78 -4.19
C SER A 77 3.28 17.42 -3.61
N LYS A 78 3.19 17.32 -2.27
CA LYS A 78 2.54 16.19 -1.59
C LYS A 78 1.11 15.97 -2.12
N GLU A 79 0.47 17.05 -2.57
CA GLU A 79 -0.87 17.03 -3.15
C GLU A 79 -0.96 16.13 -4.39
N ASN A 80 0.01 16.21 -5.32
CA ASN A 80 -0.01 15.38 -6.53
C ASN A 80 0.34 13.92 -6.23
N GLN A 81 1.14 13.67 -5.19
CA GLN A 81 1.37 12.32 -4.69
C GLN A 81 0.09 11.75 -4.09
N TRP A 82 -0.64 12.52 -3.28
CA TRP A 82 -1.91 12.11 -2.70
C TRP A 82 -3.00 11.94 -3.75
N HIS A 83 -3.06 12.80 -4.77
CA HIS A 83 -3.99 12.68 -5.88
C HIS A 83 -3.74 11.39 -6.67
N THR A 84 -2.48 11.11 -7.03
CA THR A 84 -2.12 9.83 -7.69
C THR A 84 -2.38 8.62 -6.75
N GLU A 85 -2.24 8.82 -5.44
CA GLU A 85 -2.54 7.78 -4.44
C GLU A 85 -4.04 7.53 -4.27
N ALA A 86 -4.86 8.57 -4.39
CA ALA A 86 -6.33 8.55 -4.34
C ALA A 86 -6.95 8.03 -5.64
N ASP A 87 -6.35 8.35 -6.80
CA ASP A 87 -6.86 7.95 -8.10
C ASP A 87 -6.82 6.43 -8.31
N ASP A 88 -5.90 5.69 -7.66
CA ASP A 88 -5.89 4.21 -7.77
C ASP A 88 -6.62 3.46 -6.63
N CYS A 89 -7.53 4.15 -5.93
CA CYS A 89 -8.35 3.58 -4.86
C CYS A 89 -9.74 3.24 -5.41
N PHE A 90 -9.92 2.01 -5.93
CA PHE A 90 -11.15 1.61 -6.63
C PHE A 90 -12.06 0.68 -5.81
N LYS A 91 -13.37 0.85 -6.02
CA LYS A 91 -14.39 -0.04 -5.44
C LYS A 91 -14.36 -1.40 -6.15
N PRO A 92 -14.49 -2.54 -5.43
CA PRO A 92 -14.30 -3.88 -5.98
C PRO A 92 -15.13 -4.21 -7.23
N TYR A 93 -16.38 -3.74 -7.30
CA TYR A 93 -17.26 -3.98 -8.45
C TYR A 93 -16.80 -3.34 -9.76
N THR A 94 -15.93 -2.32 -9.70
CA THR A 94 -15.44 -1.66 -10.91
C THR A 94 -14.45 -2.55 -11.67
N LEU A 95 -13.77 -3.46 -10.95
CA LEU A 95 -12.67 -4.26 -11.47
C LEU A 95 -13.13 -5.46 -12.29
N VAL A 96 -14.26 -6.06 -11.91
CA VAL A 96 -14.74 -7.32 -12.48
C VAL A 96 -16.15 -7.14 -13.02
N MET A 97 -16.36 -7.53 -14.28
CA MET A 97 -17.68 -7.73 -14.84
C MET A 97 -17.99 -9.23 -14.90
N LYS A 98 -19.24 -9.58 -14.62
CA LYS A 98 -19.74 -10.94 -14.83
C LYS A 98 -20.12 -11.07 -16.30
N ASN A 99 -19.36 -11.83 -17.07
CA ASN A 99 -19.78 -12.19 -18.42
C ASN A 99 -20.96 -13.17 -18.31
N GLY A 100 -21.87 -13.17 -19.29
CA GLY A 100 -23.17 -13.88 -19.24
C GLY A 100 -23.10 -15.38 -18.91
N GLU A 101 -21.91 -15.99 -19.00
CA GLU A 101 -21.66 -17.41 -18.75
C GLU A 101 -20.98 -17.72 -17.41
N SER A 102 -21.22 -16.93 -16.35
CA SER A 102 -20.64 -17.13 -15.00
C SER A 102 -19.12 -16.97 -14.86
N LYS A 103 -18.40 -16.73 -15.95
CA LYS A 103 -16.97 -16.40 -15.95
C LYS A 103 -16.76 -14.92 -15.64
N LEU A 104 -15.84 -14.65 -14.72
CA LEU A 104 -15.43 -13.29 -14.36
C LEU A 104 -14.47 -12.77 -15.43
N ALA A 105 -14.73 -11.57 -15.93
CA ALA A 105 -13.86 -10.88 -16.87
C ALA A 105 -13.46 -9.52 -16.29
N LEU A 106 -12.27 -9.04 -16.64
CA LEU A 106 -11.86 -7.69 -16.27
C LEU A 106 -12.69 -6.66 -17.04
N THR A 107 -12.99 -5.54 -16.41
CA THR A 107 -13.57 -4.38 -17.11
C THR A 107 -12.61 -3.89 -18.20
N LEU A 108 -13.14 -3.30 -19.28
CA LEU A 108 -12.37 -2.81 -20.44
C LEU A 108 -11.20 -1.87 -20.05
N ARG A 109 -11.36 -1.11 -18.96
CA ARG A 109 -10.30 -0.23 -18.41
C ARG A 109 -9.03 -0.98 -17.98
N TRP A 110 -9.11 -2.28 -17.69
CA TRP A 110 -7.98 -3.12 -17.28
C TRP A 110 -7.65 -4.21 -18.32
N GLY A 111 -8.12 -4.07 -19.55
CA GLY A 111 -7.76 -4.94 -20.68
C GLY A 111 -8.82 -5.94 -21.12
N GLY A 112 -9.96 -6.04 -20.43
CA GLY A 112 -11.10 -6.85 -20.92
C GLY A 112 -10.90 -8.37 -20.93
N GLY A 113 -9.76 -8.87 -20.43
CA GLY A 113 -9.41 -10.29 -20.47
C GLY A 113 -10.29 -11.14 -19.55
N LEU A 114 -10.54 -12.39 -19.98
CA LEU A 114 -11.12 -13.44 -19.14
C LEU A 114 -10.17 -13.73 -17.96
N LEU A 115 -10.72 -13.82 -16.75
CA LEU A 115 -9.96 -14.19 -15.58
C LEU A 115 -10.00 -15.71 -15.40
N SER A 116 -8.82 -16.34 -15.34
CA SER A 116 -8.70 -17.75 -14.97
C SER A 116 -8.72 -17.91 -13.43
N SER A 117 -9.53 -18.83 -12.91
CA SER A 117 -9.46 -19.22 -11.50
C SER A 117 -8.27 -20.15 -11.26
N VAL A 118 -7.45 -19.83 -10.27
CA VAL A 118 -6.32 -20.63 -9.81
C VAL A 118 -6.67 -21.15 -8.43
N SER A 119 -6.54 -22.47 -8.23
CA SER A 119 -6.75 -23.06 -6.93
C SER A 119 -5.66 -22.61 -5.97
N GLY A 120 -6.05 -21.86 -4.93
CA GLY A 120 -5.11 -21.30 -3.99
C GLY A 120 -5.76 -20.34 -3.00
N PHE A 121 -5.00 -20.06 -1.93
CA PHE A 121 -5.36 -19.09 -0.90
C PHE A 121 -4.44 -17.87 -1.02
N GLY A 122 -5.00 -16.74 -1.44
CA GLY A 122 -4.27 -15.49 -1.65
C GLY A 122 -4.49 -14.51 -0.50
N ILE A 123 -3.42 -14.04 0.15
CA ILE A 123 -3.51 -12.97 1.16
C ILE A 123 -2.92 -11.69 0.57
N PHE A 124 -3.73 -10.62 0.57
CA PHE A 124 -3.35 -9.32 0.05
C PHE A 124 -3.45 -8.26 1.14
N PHE A 125 -2.32 -7.63 1.46
CA PHE A 125 -2.28 -6.54 2.43
C PHE A 125 -2.96 -5.28 1.89
N ASN A 126 -3.89 -4.75 2.69
CA ASN A 126 -4.65 -3.55 2.41
C ASN A 126 -4.32 -2.47 3.45
N LYS A 127 -4.00 -1.27 2.97
CA LYS A 127 -3.63 -0.13 3.83
C LYS A 127 -4.85 0.66 4.31
N THR A 128 -5.93 0.71 3.53
CA THR A 128 -7.08 1.59 3.83
C THR A 128 -8.28 0.84 4.40
N GLY A 129 -8.27 -0.50 4.39
CA GLY A 129 -9.32 -1.32 4.97
C GLY A 129 -10.67 -1.30 4.24
N VAL A 130 -10.95 -0.30 3.39
CA VAL A 130 -12.27 -0.11 2.76
C VAL A 130 -12.27 -0.51 1.28
N LEU A 131 -11.25 -0.10 0.53
CA LEU A 131 -11.20 -0.29 -0.93
C LEU A 131 -10.44 -1.56 -1.30
N THR A 132 -10.38 -1.85 -2.60
CA THR A 132 -9.62 -3.01 -3.12
C THR A 132 -8.13 -2.68 -3.05
N PRO A 133 -7.27 -3.57 -2.50
CA PRO A 133 -5.85 -3.30 -2.46
C PRO A 133 -5.26 -3.28 -3.88
N ARG A 134 -4.44 -2.27 -4.20
CA ARG A 134 -3.78 -2.14 -5.51
C ARG A 134 -3.06 -3.41 -5.94
N VAL A 135 -2.41 -4.10 -4.99
CA VAL A 135 -1.65 -5.33 -5.24
C VAL A 135 -2.53 -6.40 -5.89
N PHE A 136 -3.77 -6.51 -5.44
CA PHE A 136 -4.75 -7.41 -6.00
C PHE A 136 -5.14 -6.99 -7.43
N THR A 137 -5.39 -5.70 -7.68
CA THR A 137 -5.71 -5.21 -9.03
C THR A 137 -4.59 -5.47 -10.02
N TYR A 138 -3.34 -5.25 -9.63
CA TYR A 138 -2.18 -5.56 -10.46
C TYR A 138 -2.04 -7.06 -10.70
N PHE A 139 -2.20 -7.87 -9.65
CA PHE A 139 -2.17 -9.33 -9.76
C PHE A 139 -3.22 -9.83 -10.77
N ALA A 140 -4.47 -9.42 -10.61
CA ALA A 140 -5.57 -9.83 -11.49
C ALA A 140 -5.39 -9.32 -12.93
N SER A 141 -5.01 -8.05 -13.11
CA SER A 141 -4.85 -7.46 -14.45
C SER A 141 -3.62 -7.95 -15.21
N LYS A 142 -2.49 -8.18 -14.53
CA LYS A 142 -1.24 -8.59 -15.18
C LYS A 142 -1.12 -10.10 -15.35
N LEU A 143 -1.63 -10.89 -14.42
CA LEU A 143 -1.59 -12.35 -14.51
C LEU A 143 -2.84 -12.92 -15.16
N GLY A 144 -3.91 -12.13 -15.33
CA GLY A 144 -5.19 -12.62 -15.84
C GLY A 144 -5.80 -13.72 -14.97
N ALA A 145 -5.41 -13.79 -13.69
CA ALA A 145 -5.72 -14.89 -12.81
C ALA A 145 -6.22 -14.42 -11.44
N PHE A 146 -7.07 -15.23 -10.81
CA PHE A 146 -7.65 -14.98 -9.50
C PHE A 146 -7.56 -16.24 -8.63
N ALA A 147 -7.23 -16.10 -7.34
CA ALA A 147 -7.17 -17.23 -6.41
C ALA A 147 -8.57 -17.56 -5.87
N ASP A 148 -8.95 -18.84 -5.83
CA ASP A 148 -10.29 -19.30 -5.37
C ASP A 148 -10.74 -18.64 -4.07
N VAL A 149 -9.81 -18.45 -3.13
CA VAL A 149 -10.04 -17.68 -1.90
C VAL A 149 -9.01 -16.56 -1.83
N SER A 150 -9.49 -15.32 -1.87
CA SER A 150 -8.67 -14.11 -1.76
C SER A 150 -9.06 -13.33 -0.51
N VAL A 151 -8.09 -13.04 0.35
CA VAL A 151 -8.29 -12.31 1.62
C VAL A 151 -7.62 -10.95 1.56
N PHE A 152 -8.41 -9.89 1.70
CA PHE A 152 -7.93 -8.52 1.88
C PHE A 152 -7.67 -8.29 3.37
N PHE A 153 -6.41 -8.35 3.76
CA PHE A 153 -5.97 -8.25 5.15
C PHE A 153 -5.61 -6.80 5.49
N HIS A 154 -6.24 -6.23 6.51
CA HIS A 154 -5.97 -4.87 6.98
C HIS A 154 -5.68 -4.87 8.49
N LEU A 155 -4.56 -4.25 8.87
CA LEU A 155 -4.23 -3.98 10.27
C LEU A 155 -4.74 -2.60 10.63
N TYR A 156 -5.59 -2.52 11.64
CA TYR A 156 -6.16 -1.28 12.17
C TYR A 156 -5.60 -1.03 13.58
N PRO A 157 -4.82 0.04 13.80
CA PRO A 157 -4.36 0.39 15.13
C PRO A 157 -5.53 0.96 15.95
N ALA A 158 -5.80 0.37 17.11
CA ALA A 158 -6.77 0.87 18.07
C ALA A 158 -6.08 1.80 19.08
N GLU A 159 -6.83 2.79 19.58
CA GLU A 159 -6.35 3.72 20.62
C GLU A 159 -6.34 3.11 22.04
N THR A 160 -6.39 1.79 22.15
CA THR A 160 -6.42 1.05 23.41
C THR A 160 -5.13 0.25 23.59
N PRO A 161 -4.74 -0.07 24.84
CA PRO A 161 -3.52 -0.85 25.10
C PRO A 161 -3.59 -2.24 24.48
N SER A 162 -4.73 -2.92 24.62
CA SER A 162 -5.04 -4.21 24.00
C SER A 162 -6.48 -4.22 23.52
N VAL A 163 -6.78 -5.07 22.53
CA VAL A 163 -8.15 -5.29 22.01
C VAL A 163 -8.62 -6.68 22.42
N SER A 164 -9.89 -6.85 22.80
CA SER A 164 -10.46 -8.17 23.11
C SER A 164 -10.55 -9.05 21.84
N ASP A 165 -10.52 -10.37 21.99
CA ASP A 165 -10.55 -11.29 20.85
C ASP A 165 -11.81 -11.17 19.97
N GLU A 166 -12.93 -10.76 20.58
CA GLU A 166 -14.22 -10.56 19.92
C GLU A 166 -14.21 -9.34 18.99
N GLU A 167 -13.58 -8.24 19.41
CA GLU A 167 -13.48 -7.01 18.62
C GLU A 167 -12.25 -6.98 17.71
N ARG A 168 -11.30 -7.88 17.96
CA ARG A 168 -10.02 -7.96 17.25
C ARG A 168 -10.21 -8.36 15.79
N TYR A 169 -11.14 -9.26 15.47
CA TYR A 169 -11.31 -9.79 14.12
C TYR A 169 -12.65 -9.40 13.52
N HIS A 170 -12.63 -8.55 12.50
CA HIS A 170 -13.82 -8.23 11.72
C HIS A 170 -13.71 -8.79 10.31
N ILE A 171 -14.55 -9.79 10.00
CA ILE A 171 -14.57 -10.47 8.69
C ILE A 171 -15.83 -10.06 7.93
N SER A 172 -15.66 -9.62 6.69
CA SER A 172 -16.76 -9.36 5.78
C SER A 172 -16.53 -10.00 4.41
N ARG A 173 -17.62 -10.47 3.79
CA ARG A 173 -17.59 -10.97 2.42
C ARG A 173 -17.78 -9.82 1.46
N SER A 174 -16.92 -9.72 0.44
CA SER A 174 -17.12 -8.73 -0.62
C SER A 174 -18.29 -9.16 -1.51
N ALA A 175 -19.34 -8.36 -1.57
CA ALA A 175 -20.53 -8.66 -2.36
C ALA A 175 -20.26 -8.72 -3.88
N SER A 176 -19.24 -7.99 -4.34
CA SER A 176 -18.96 -7.81 -5.76
C SER A 176 -18.15 -8.94 -6.40
N ILE A 177 -17.38 -9.72 -5.63
CA ILE A 177 -16.47 -10.76 -6.15
C ILE A 177 -16.63 -12.03 -5.30
N PRO A 178 -17.09 -13.16 -5.88
CA PRO A 178 -17.16 -14.42 -5.15
C PRO A 178 -15.75 -14.89 -4.75
N GLY A 179 -15.59 -15.48 -3.57
CA GLY A 179 -14.29 -15.92 -3.05
C GLY A 179 -13.42 -14.82 -2.42
N CYS A 180 -13.86 -13.56 -2.46
CA CYS A 180 -13.18 -12.45 -1.78
C CYS A 180 -13.71 -12.23 -0.35
N TYR A 181 -12.80 -12.31 0.61
CA TYR A 181 -13.03 -11.97 2.01
C TYR A 181 -12.20 -10.77 2.40
N ARG A 182 -12.70 -9.98 3.34
CA ARG A 182 -11.98 -8.87 3.96
C ARG A 182 -11.83 -9.18 5.43
N LEU A 183 -10.60 -9.16 5.90
CA LEU A 183 -10.26 -9.39 7.31
C LEU A 183 -9.59 -8.12 7.83
N VAL A 184 -10.24 -7.46 8.78
CA VAL A 184 -9.69 -6.33 9.52
C VAL A 184 -9.29 -6.84 10.89
N VAL A 185 -8.00 -6.70 11.23
CA VAL A 185 -7.48 -7.03 12.55
C VAL A 185 -7.19 -5.75 13.30
N ARG A 186 -7.95 -5.51 14.37
CA ARG A 186 -7.73 -4.40 15.29
C ARG A 186 -6.68 -4.83 16.31
N HIS A 187 -5.67 -4.00 16.52
CA HIS A 187 -4.62 -4.29 17.50
C HIS A 187 -4.39 -3.08 18.40
N GLY A 188 -4.17 -3.33 19.68
CA GLY A 188 -3.73 -2.28 20.60
C GLY A 188 -2.26 -1.90 20.39
N PHE A 189 -1.81 -0.86 21.08
CA PHE A 189 -0.41 -0.44 21.03
C PHE A 189 0.56 -1.43 21.72
N MET A 190 0.06 -2.23 22.67
CA MET A 190 0.84 -3.27 23.36
C MET A 190 0.67 -4.67 22.72
N ASP A 191 -0.22 -4.81 21.74
CA ASP A 191 -0.50 -6.10 21.11
C ASP A 191 0.57 -6.46 20.07
N GLU A 192 1.05 -7.70 20.11
CA GLU A 192 1.95 -8.23 19.08
C GLU A 192 1.15 -8.62 17.83
N VAL A 193 1.30 -7.85 16.76
CA VAL A 193 0.43 -7.91 15.57
C VAL A 193 0.91 -8.90 14.52
N VAL A 194 2.21 -9.22 14.50
CA VAL A 194 2.85 -10.00 13.43
C VAL A 194 3.65 -11.14 14.04
N SER A 195 2.97 -12.23 14.37
CA SER A 195 3.60 -13.50 14.70
C SER A 195 3.96 -14.29 13.43
N LEU A 196 4.90 -15.25 13.53
CA LEU A 196 5.26 -16.14 12.42
C LEU A 196 4.04 -16.90 11.86
N ASP A 197 3.02 -17.12 12.68
CA ASP A 197 1.83 -17.93 12.36
C ASP A 197 0.65 -17.12 11.81
N LEU A 198 0.86 -15.84 11.49
CA LEU A 198 -0.21 -14.96 11.01
C LEU A 198 -0.99 -15.55 9.82
N GLY A 199 -0.31 -16.24 8.89
CA GLY A 199 -0.96 -16.88 7.75
C GLY A 199 -1.94 -17.99 8.15
N VAL A 200 -1.57 -18.82 9.14
CA VAL A 200 -2.40 -19.91 9.66
C VAL A 200 -3.59 -19.34 10.43
N LEU A 201 -3.35 -18.31 11.23
CA LEU A 201 -4.39 -17.61 11.97
C LEU A 201 -5.44 -17.00 11.03
N ILE A 202 -5.00 -16.30 9.97
CA ILE A 202 -5.90 -15.75 8.95
C ILE A 202 -6.74 -16.86 8.29
N TYR A 203 -6.11 -17.99 7.94
CA TYR A 203 -6.81 -19.12 7.34
C TYR A 203 -7.90 -19.68 8.27
N GLU A 204 -7.57 -19.94 9.54
CA GLU A 204 -8.54 -20.47 10.51
C GLU A 204 -9.71 -19.51 10.74
N GLN A 205 -9.45 -18.21 10.83
CA GLN A 205 -10.51 -17.23 11.03
C GLN A 205 -11.47 -17.15 9.82
N VAL A 206 -10.93 -17.14 8.59
CA VAL A 206 -11.78 -17.17 7.38
C VAL A 206 -12.52 -18.49 7.27
N ARG A 207 -11.88 -19.62 7.59
CA ARG A 207 -12.52 -20.94 7.59
C ARG A 207 -13.71 -20.99 8.55
N LYS A 208 -13.54 -20.56 9.81
CA LYS A 208 -14.62 -20.49 10.81
C LYS A 208 -15.79 -19.64 10.31
N PHE A 209 -15.50 -18.47 9.74
CA PHE A 209 -16.52 -17.59 9.17
C PHE A 209 -17.31 -18.25 8.05
N VAL A 210 -16.62 -18.91 7.10
CA VAL A 210 -17.28 -19.59 5.98
C VAL A 210 -18.18 -20.74 6.46
N VAL A 211 -17.71 -21.55 7.41
CA VAL A 211 -18.50 -22.65 7.99
C VAL A 211 -19.76 -22.12 8.67
N HIS A 212 -19.65 -21.04 9.47
CA HIS A 212 -20.82 -20.41 10.10
C HIS A 212 -21.80 -19.83 9.09
N GLN A 213 -21.33 -19.19 8.01
CA GLN A 213 -22.22 -18.70 6.96
C GLN A 213 -22.97 -19.81 6.22
N VAL A 214 -22.29 -20.92 5.91
CA VAL A 214 -22.94 -22.06 5.26
C VAL A 214 -23.97 -22.69 6.19
N ALA A 215 -23.62 -22.90 7.46
CA ALA A 215 -24.55 -23.43 8.46
C ALA A 215 -25.79 -22.55 8.62
N ALA A 216 -25.62 -21.23 8.74
CA ALA A 216 -26.73 -20.28 8.83
C ALA A 216 -27.64 -20.34 7.59
N LYS A 217 -27.04 -20.41 6.39
CA LYS A 217 -27.78 -20.50 5.12
C LYS A 217 -28.53 -21.82 4.98
N SER A 218 -27.98 -22.93 5.47
CA SER A 218 -28.65 -24.24 5.49
C SER A 218 -29.85 -24.26 6.43
N VAL A 219 -29.75 -23.63 7.60
CA VAL A 219 -30.88 -23.51 8.54
C VAL A 219 -32.01 -22.67 7.92
N GLU A 220 -31.68 -21.55 7.29
CA GLU A 220 -32.67 -20.67 6.64
C GLU A 220 -33.34 -21.33 5.42
N ALA A 221 -32.63 -22.23 4.73
CA ALA A 221 -33.16 -23.00 3.60
C ALA A 221 -34.03 -24.20 4.02
N GLY A 222 -33.82 -24.77 5.21
CA GLY A 222 -34.64 -25.86 5.75
C GLY A 222 -35.92 -25.41 6.46
N LEU A 223 -36.07 -24.10 6.68
CA LEU A 223 -37.26 -23.45 7.25
C LEU A 223 -38.25 -22.95 6.17
N ARG A 224 -37.95 -23.18 4.89
CA ARG A 224 -38.83 -22.92 3.74
C ARG A 224 -39.24 -24.23 3.09
#